data_AF-V4XNS8-F1
#
_entry.id   AF-V4XNS8-F1
#
_cell.length_a   1.000
_cell.length_b   1.000
_cell.length_c   1.000
_cell.angle_alpha   90.00
_cell.angle_beta   90.00
_cell.angle_gamma   90.00
#
_symmetry.space_group_name_H-M   'P 1'
#
loop_
_entity.id
_entity.type
_entity.pdbx_description
1 polymer ?
#
loop_
_entity_poly.entity_id
_entity_poly.type
_entity_poly.pdbx_seq_one_letter_code
_entity_poly.pdbx_strand_id
1 'polypeptide(L)'
;MTEESATEPEKSPAVGRRTLLGAVAGVGAASLAGCSAVEREADGGTTEMDDERVRELAVRFAPALYFDVHEPWFPTDPRPYATDRDGETVVDGFDAMNGYHERIEGTAGDPDQPPAPPNPTVFYHGVTYEESSLGVVQFWMYSAFDQFTANFHWHDWEVLHAFVDLETDEPQLYVASSHSRRVPNNEFLDPEPDIVPRVLPELGSHSSTLSVNDVADHFQRVSTDGLLADITNTAIEGIEDLTDVPLAYGLPRDEGARLPFVVPEFEGEPIYDHDRLPAVDQASLVDDALTIRSFAEVRSPPTDLPLRETGITFEHVDRVENGDGAAGDDTVAYDLVD
;
A
#
# COMPACT_ATOMS: atom_id res chain seq x y z
N MET A 1 41.70 -38.48 -27.98
CA MET A 1 41.48 -37.12 -27.44
C MET A 1 40.93 -36.28 -28.57
N THR A 2 39.60 -36.18 -28.62
CA THR A 2 38.83 -35.32 -29.52
C THR A 2 37.52 -35.03 -28.78
N GLU A 3 37.21 -33.75 -28.66
CA GLU A 3 36.13 -33.13 -27.89
C GLU A 3 34.74 -33.58 -28.35
N GLU A 4 33.85 -33.82 -27.38
CA GLU A 4 32.41 -33.98 -27.59
C GLU A 4 31.73 -32.69 -27.11
N SER A 5 31.09 -32.00 -28.05
CA SER A 5 30.31 -30.78 -27.85
C SER A 5 28.94 -31.14 -27.26
N ALA A 6 28.69 -30.78 -26.00
CA ALA A 6 27.36 -30.86 -25.40
C ALA A 6 26.58 -29.56 -25.73
N THR A 7 25.54 -29.70 -26.55
CA THR A 7 24.48 -28.70 -26.77
C THR A 7 23.64 -28.51 -25.51
N GLU A 8 23.53 -27.28 -25.02
CA GLU A 8 22.54 -26.88 -24.00
C GLU A 8 21.11 -26.95 -24.56
N PRO A 9 20.10 -27.31 -23.76
CA PRO A 9 18.71 -27.26 -24.18
C PRO A 9 18.18 -25.81 -24.17
N GLU A 10 17.54 -25.39 -25.26
CA GLU A 10 16.80 -24.13 -25.37
C GLU A 10 15.72 -24.05 -24.28
N LYS A 11 15.80 -23.03 -23.42
CA LYS A 11 14.69 -22.64 -22.54
C LYS A 11 13.55 -22.12 -23.41
N SER A 12 12.40 -22.78 -23.34
CA SER A 12 11.16 -22.28 -23.95
C SER A 12 10.77 -20.94 -23.30
N PRO A 13 10.39 -19.91 -24.06
CA PRO A 13 9.97 -18.64 -23.48
C PRO A 13 8.61 -18.82 -22.79
N ALA A 14 8.55 -18.52 -21.50
CA ALA A 14 7.31 -18.46 -20.74
C ALA A 14 6.44 -17.32 -21.30
N VAL A 15 5.20 -17.64 -21.67
CA VAL A 15 4.20 -16.65 -22.07
C VAL A 15 3.75 -15.91 -20.82
N GLY A 16 4.04 -14.61 -20.73
CA GLY A 16 3.66 -13.79 -19.58
C GLY A 16 2.15 -13.54 -19.52
N ARG A 17 1.57 -13.53 -18.31
CA ARG A 17 0.13 -13.33 -18.04
C ARG A 17 -0.46 -12.05 -18.64
N ARG A 18 0.36 -11.00 -18.84
CA ARG A 18 -0.05 -9.78 -19.58
C ARG A 18 -0.40 -10.03 -21.04
N THR A 19 0.19 -11.04 -21.68
CA THR A 19 -0.20 -11.50 -23.03
C THR A 19 -1.53 -12.25 -23.01
N LEU A 20 -1.90 -12.86 -21.89
CA LEU A 20 -3.18 -13.54 -21.70
C LEU A 20 -4.33 -12.53 -21.50
N LEU A 21 -4.09 -11.47 -20.72
CA LEU A 21 -5.06 -10.40 -20.51
C LEU A 21 -5.36 -9.60 -21.79
N GLY A 22 -4.36 -9.39 -22.66
CA GLY A 22 -4.60 -8.81 -23.98
C GLY A 22 -5.40 -9.71 -24.94
N ALA A 23 -5.42 -11.02 -24.71
CA ALA A 23 -6.12 -11.97 -25.58
C ALA A 23 -7.63 -12.08 -25.28
N VAL A 24 -8.08 -11.70 -24.08
CA VAL A 24 -9.51 -11.76 -23.69
C VAL A 24 -10.32 -10.63 -24.34
N ALA A 25 -9.70 -9.51 -24.69
CA ALA A 25 -10.36 -8.38 -25.36
C ALA A 25 -10.51 -8.52 -26.90
N GLY A 26 -9.89 -9.53 -27.52
CA GLY A 26 -9.75 -9.59 -28.98
C GLY A 26 -10.09 -10.95 -29.59
N VAL A 27 -11.37 -11.31 -29.69
CA VAL A 27 -11.78 -12.45 -30.52
C VAL A 27 -11.78 -12.04 -31.99
N GLY A 28 -10.64 -12.22 -32.68
CA GLY A 28 -10.57 -11.97 -34.12
C GLY A 28 -9.23 -12.25 -34.82
N ALA A 29 -9.04 -13.50 -35.26
CA ALA A 29 -8.15 -13.99 -36.32
C ALA A 29 -6.67 -14.34 -36.00
N ALA A 30 -6.35 -15.59 -36.33
CA ALA A 30 -5.06 -16.26 -36.17
C ALA A 30 -4.00 -15.83 -37.19
N SER A 31 -2.73 -15.74 -36.76
CA SER A 31 -1.59 -16.38 -37.45
C SER A 31 -0.33 -16.37 -36.58
N LEU A 32 0.24 -17.55 -36.36
CA LEU A 32 1.55 -17.74 -35.73
C LEU A 32 2.65 -17.47 -36.77
N ALA A 33 3.41 -16.39 -36.60
CA ALA A 33 4.78 -16.28 -37.11
C ALA A 33 5.47 -15.01 -36.59
N GLY A 34 6.66 -15.18 -36.01
CA GLY A 34 7.76 -14.22 -36.13
C GLY A 34 7.82 -13.13 -35.07
N CYS A 35 8.89 -13.18 -34.28
CA CYS A 35 9.33 -12.12 -33.38
C CYS A 35 9.40 -10.76 -34.11
N SER A 36 8.45 -9.87 -33.80
CA SER A 36 8.58 -8.44 -34.06
C SER A 36 7.79 -7.71 -32.99
N ALA A 37 8.51 -6.84 -32.27
CA ALA A 37 8.02 -5.74 -31.44
C ALA A 37 6.49 -5.68 -31.29
N VAL A 38 5.98 -6.11 -30.13
CA VAL A 38 4.67 -5.66 -29.68
C VAL A 38 4.84 -4.17 -29.39
N GLU A 39 4.54 -3.33 -30.37
CA GLU A 39 4.14 -1.96 -30.06
C GLU A 39 2.98 -2.12 -29.08
N ARG A 40 3.17 -1.67 -27.84
CA ARG A 40 2.11 -1.61 -26.84
C ARG A 40 0.98 -0.84 -27.52
N GLU A 41 -0.20 -1.44 -27.62
CA GLU A 41 -1.39 -0.70 -28.05
C GLU A 41 -1.52 0.54 -27.16
N ALA A 42 -2.02 1.63 -27.74
CA ALA A 42 -2.28 2.83 -26.95
C ALA A 42 -3.21 2.46 -25.80
N ASP A 43 -2.87 2.92 -24.58
CA ASP A 43 -3.74 2.70 -23.42
C ASP A 43 -5.15 3.22 -23.76
N GLY A 44 -6.17 2.46 -23.40
CA GLY A 44 -7.56 2.81 -23.67
C GLY A 44 -7.92 4.15 -23.02
N GLY A 45 -8.76 4.94 -23.70
CA GLY A 45 -9.29 6.18 -23.14
C GLY A 45 -10.07 5.93 -21.86
N THR A 46 -9.93 6.82 -20.88
CA THR A 46 -10.69 6.80 -19.64
C THR A 46 -11.55 8.04 -19.53
N THR A 47 -12.79 7.87 -19.09
CA THR A 47 -13.69 8.96 -18.71
C THR A 47 -14.00 8.90 -17.22
N GLU A 48 -14.36 10.02 -16.64
CA GLU A 48 -14.87 10.09 -15.28
C GLU A 48 -16.15 9.26 -15.14
N MET A 49 -16.25 8.52 -14.03
CA MET A 49 -17.42 7.73 -13.69
C MET A 49 -18.52 8.64 -13.14
N ASP A 50 -19.79 8.26 -13.35
CA ASP A 50 -20.93 8.97 -12.76
C ASP A 50 -20.84 9.04 -11.21
N ASP A 51 -21.07 10.23 -10.64
CA ASP A 51 -20.94 10.52 -9.21
C ASP A 51 -21.74 9.56 -8.30
N GLU A 52 -22.95 9.16 -8.71
CA GLU A 52 -23.76 8.22 -7.93
C GLU A 52 -23.14 6.83 -7.93
N ARG A 53 -22.68 6.41 -9.11
CA ARG A 53 -22.08 5.11 -9.30
C ARG A 53 -20.72 4.97 -8.61
N VAL A 54 -19.84 5.96 -8.72
CA VAL A 54 -18.53 5.91 -8.05
C VAL A 54 -18.71 5.85 -6.54
N ARG A 55 -19.66 6.60 -5.97
CA ARG A 55 -19.91 6.59 -4.52
C ARG A 55 -20.43 5.25 -4.04
N GLU A 56 -21.35 4.63 -4.77
CA GLU A 56 -21.86 3.28 -4.46
C GLU A 56 -20.70 2.27 -4.42
N LEU A 57 -19.86 2.27 -5.44
CA LEU A 57 -18.71 1.38 -5.52
C LEU A 57 -17.64 1.73 -4.47
N ALA A 58 -17.43 3.01 -4.17
CA ALA A 58 -16.48 3.47 -3.15
C ALA A 58 -16.88 2.96 -1.76
N VAL A 59 -18.15 3.09 -1.37
CA VAL A 59 -18.63 2.55 -0.09
C VAL A 59 -18.49 1.02 -0.05
N ARG A 60 -18.85 0.33 -1.15
CA ARG A 60 -18.74 -1.13 -1.23
C ARG A 60 -17.29 -1.61 -1.06
N PHE A 61 -16.37 -1.00 -1.80
CA PHE A 61 -14.97 -1.43 -1.88
C PHE A 61 -14.01 -0.64 -0.98
N ALA A 62 -14.52 0.20 -0.08
CA ALA A 62 -13.71 0.97 0.85
C ALA A 62 -12.72 0.05 1.58
N PRO A 63 -11.40 0.27 1.58
CA PRO A 63 -10.47 -0.70 2.13
C PRO A 63 -10.50 -0.78 3.66
N ALA A 64 -10.18 -1.93 4.23
CA ALA A 64 -9.71 -1.99 5.61
C ALA A 64 -8.18 -1.88 5.62
N LEU A 65 -7.62 -1.06 6.52
CA LEU A 65 -6.17 -0.86 6.62
C LEU A 65 -5.67 -1.38 7.97
N TYR A 66 -4.72 -2.30 7.95
CA TYR A 66 -4.15 -2.94 9.14
C TYR A 66 -2.74 -2.41 9.36
N PHE A 67 -2.60 -1.53 10.34
CA PHE A 67 -1.30 -0.95 10.66
C PHE A 67 -0.54 -1.81 11.64
N ASP A 68 0.77 -1.59 11.69
CA ASP A 68 1.59 -2.16 12.74
C ASP A 68 1.45 -1.37 14.04
N VAL A 69 1.62 -2.07 15.17
CA VAL A 69 1.54 -1.47 16.52
C VAL A 69 2.51 -0.31 16.75
N HIS A 70 3.59 -0.23 15.97
CA HIS A 70 4.58 0.83 16.06
C HIS A 70 4.41 1.95 15.02
N GLU A 71 3.34 1.93 14.21
CA GLU A 71 3.08 2.96 13.19
C GLU A 71 2.64 4.29 13.82
N PRO A 72 3.36 5.41 13.59
CA PRO A 72 2.88 6.73 13.99
C PRO A 72 2.16 7.49 12.87
N TRP A 73 2.29 7.09 11.60
CA TRP A 73 1.88 7.89 10.44
C TRP A 73 0.61 7.34 9.77
N PHE A 74 -0.54 7.63 10.36
CA PHE A 74 -1.83 7.19 9.83
C PHE A 74 -2.42 8.12 8.76
N PRO A 75 -3.25 7.59 7.83
CA PRO A 75 -3.98 8.39 6.86
C PRO A 75 -4.83 9.47 7.51
N THR A 76 -4.70 10.71 7.02
CA THR A 76 -5.35 11.91 7.54
C THR A 76 -5.81 12.82 6.41
N ASP A 77 -6.83 13.65 6.66
CA ASP A 77 -7.13 14.78 5.77
C ASP A 77 -5.97 15.82 5.78
N PRO A 78 -5.35 16.15 4.63
CA PRO A 78 -4.30 17.16 4.56
C PRO A 78 -4.78 18.61 4.62
N ARG A 79 -6.07 18.88 4.32
CA ARG A 79 -6.61 20.25 4.20
C ARG A 79 -6.41 21.11 5.46
N PRO A 80 -6.53 20.58 6.69
CA PRO A 80 -6.27 21.35 7.91
C PRO A 80 -4.82 21.78 8.11
N TYR A 81 -3.87 21.23 7.33
CA TYR A 81 -2.45 21.58 7.37
C TYR A 81 -2.05 22.60 6.31
N ALA A 82 -2.97 22.98 5.42
CA ALA A 82 -2.68 23.93 4.36
C ALA A 82 -2.46 25.35 4.91
N THR A 83 -1.47 26.04 4.37
CA THR A 83 -1.19 27.45 4.64
C THR A 83 -1.20 28.25 3.33
N ASP A 84 -1.50 29.54 3.42
CA ASP A 84 -1.41 30.45 2.28
C ASP A 84 0.03 31.00 2.21
N ARG A 85 0.71 30.75 1.09
CA ARG A 85 2.06 31.24 0.81
C ARG A 85 2.06 31.96 -0.54
N ASP A 86 2.34 33.25 -0.51
CA ASP A 86 2.35 34.11 -1.70
C ASP A 86 1.04 34.07 -2.53
N GLY A 87 -0.10 33.82 -1.87
CA GLY A 87 -1.41 33.72 -2.52
C GLY A 87 -1.73 32.34 -3.09
N GLU A 88 -0.89 31.34 -2.84
CA GLU A 88 -1.11 29.94 -3.17
C GLU A 88 -1.36 29.12 -1.90
N THR A 89 -2.40 28.27 -1.93
CA THR A 89 -2.65 27.30 -0.86
C THR A 89 -1.67 26.14 -1.02
N VAL A 90 -0.82 25.93 -0.01
CA VAL A 90 0.21 24.88 -0.01
C VAL A 90 0.11 24.06 1.27
N VAL A 91 0.28 22.75 1.16
CA VAL A 91 0.53 21.88 2.32
C VAL A 91 2.04 21.71 2.43
N ASP A 92 2.67 22.43 3.36
CA ASP A 92 4.13 22.38 3.57
C ASP A 92 4.49 21.24 4.52
N GLY A 93 5.61 20.56 4.28
CA GLY A 93 6.02 19.38 5.06
C GLY A 93 6.12 19.62 6.56
N PHE A 94 6.73 20.73 6.96
CA PHE A 94 6.83 21.09 8.39
C PHE A 94 5.45 21.41 8.99
N ASP A 95 4.63 22.16 8.25
CA ASP A 95 3.30 22.57 8.73
C ASP A 95 2.38 21.33 8.86
N ALA A 96 2.51 20.35 7.96
CA ALA A 96 1.80 19.08 8.00
C ALA A 96 2.27 18.16 9.14
N MET A 97 3.57 17.92 9.27
CA MET A 97 4.10 17.05 10.32
C MET A 97 3.80 17.62 11.72
N ASN A 98 4.06 18.91 11.94
CA ASN A 98 3.75 19.54 13.23
C ASN A 98 2.23 19.57 13.48
N GLY A 99 1.45 19.98 12.48
CA GLY A 99 -0.01 20.07 12.61
C GLY A 99 -0.70 18.71 12.83
N TYR A 100 -0.10 17.62 12.33
CA TYR A 100 -0.54 16.25 12.60
C TYR A 100 -0.40 15.91 14.09
N HIS A 101 0.79 16.13 14.67
CA HIS A 101 1.02 15.83 16.09
C HIS A 101 0.29 16.78 17.03
N GLU A 102 0.16 18.08 16.71
CA GLU A 102 -0.69 19.00 17.49
C GLU A 102 -2.13 18.48 17.61
N ARG A 103 -2.64 17.83 16.56
CA ARG A 103 -3.99 17.26 16.56
C ARG A 103 -4.06 15.93 17.31
N ILE A 104 -3.04 15.07 17.21
CA ILE A 104 -2.92 13.87 18.06
C ILE A 104 -2.91 14.26 19.53
N GLU A 105 -2.09 15.23 19.93
CA GLU A 105 -2.11 15.74 21.30
C GLU A 105 -3.49 16.30 21.68
N GLY A 106 -4.16 16.95 20.73
CA GLY A 106 -5.54 17.42 20.89
C GLY A 106 -6.58 16.32 21.09
N THR A 107 -6.32 15.07 20.66
CA THR A 107 -7.19 13.90 20.92
C THR A 107 -6.87 13.20 22.24
N ALA A 108 -5.77 13.56 22.91
CA ALA A 108 -5.41 13.04 24.24
C ALA A 108 -6.39 13.56 25.31
N GLY A 109 -7.54 12.90 25.44
CA GLY A 109 -8.56 13.22 26.44
C GLY A 109 -8.42 12.41 27.73
N ASP A 110 -8.35 11.08 27.59
CA ASP A 110 -8.20 10.14 28.70
C ASP A 110 -6.72 9.75 28.85
N PRO A 111 -6.06 10.03 29.99
CA PRO A 111 -4.65 9.66 30.19
C PRO A 111 -4.40 8.15 30.17
N ASP A 112 -5.45 7.33 30.31
CA ASP A 112 -5.36 5.87 30.24
C ASP A 112 -5.63 5.33 28.81
N GLN A 113 -5.92 6.19 27.82
CA GLN A 113 -6.11 5.81 26.43
C GLN A 113 -5.08 6.49 25.51
N PRO A 114 -4.53 5.77 24.52
CA PRO A 114 -3.66 6.39 23.53
C PRO A 114 -4.44 7.46 22.74
N PRO A 115 -3.80 8.57 22.34
CA PRO A 115 -4.45 9.55 21.49
C PRO A 115 -4.85 8.92 20.16
N ALA A 116 -6.05 9.26 19.69
CA ALA A 116 -6.56 8.75 18.43
C ALA A 116 -5.89 9.46 17.23
N PRO A 117 -5.67 8.76 16.11
CA PRO A 117 -5.22 9.37 14.87
C PRO A 117 -6.14 10.53 14.42
N PRO A 118 -5.60 11.65 13.92
CA PRO A 118 -6.40 12.84 13.64
C PRO A 118 -7.03 12.77 12.24
N ASN A 119 -8.30 13.14 12.15
CA ASN A 119 -9.09 13.22 10.91
C ASN A 119 -8.88 12.02 9.94
N PRO A 120 -9.14 10.77 10.37
CA PRO A 120 -9.02 9.60 9.50
C PRO A 120 -9.82 9.78 8.21
N THR A 121 -9.15 9.75 7.05
CA THR A 121 -9.79 10.05 5.76
C THR A 121 -9.16 9.21 4.65
N VAL A 122 -10.03 8.70 3.78
CA VAL A 122 -9.64 8.07 2.51
C VAL A 122 -10.34 8.84 1.40
N PHE A 123 -9.56 9.33 0.44
CA PHE A 123 -10.10 9.99 -0.74
C PHE A 123 -10.47 8.96 -1.80
N TYR A 124 -11.47 9.19 -2.63
CA TYR A 124 -11.80 8.27 -3.71
C TYR A 124 -12.04 8.97 -5.04
N HIS A 125 -11.77 8.27 -6.15
CA HIS A 125 -12.05 8.77 -7.50
C HIS A 125 -12.40 7.61 -8.43
N GLY A 126 -13.29 7.84 -9.40
CA GLY A 126 -13.82 6.81 -10.28
C GLY A 126 -13.58 7.10 -11.75
N VAL A 127 -13.07 6.11 -12.48
CA VAL A 127 -12.92 6.19 -13.94
C VAL A 127 -13.48 4.95 -14.64
N THR A 128 -13.93 5.10 -15.88
CA THR A 128 -14.41 4.02 -16.75
C THR A 128 -13.58 3.96 -18.02
N TYR A 129 -13.35 2.76 -18.54
CA TYR A 129 -12.66 2.58 -19.82
C TYR A 129 -13.65 2.66 -21.00
N GLU A 130 -13.40 3.54 -21.97
CA GLU A 130 -14.37 3.89 -23.03
C GLU A 130 -14.83 2.70 -23.91
N GLU A 131 -13.99 1.66 -24.03
CA GLU A 131 -14.23 0.49 -24.89
C GLU A 131 -14.40 -0.82 -24.09
N SER A 132 -14.67 -0.73 -22.80
CA SER A 132 -14.81 -1.89 -21.90
C SER A 132 -15.90 -1.65 -20.85
N SER A 133 -16.45 -2.72 -20.28
CA SER A 133 -17.27 -2.63 -19.06
C SER A 133 -16.42 -2.35 -17.80
N LEU A 134 -15.09 -2.33 -17.92
CA LEU A 134 -14.19 -2.13 -16.79
C LEU A 134 -14.27 -0.69 -16.26
N GLY A 135 -14.53 -0.57 -14.97
CA GLY A 135 -14.36 0.64 -14.18
C GLY A 135 -13.31 0.46 -13.10
N VAL A 136 -12.81 1.57 -12.56
CA VAL A 136 -11.87 1.58 -11.44
C VAL A 136 -12.32 2.59 -10.41
N VAL A 137 -12.40 2.16 -9.16
CA VAL A 137 -12.42 3.07 -8.01
C VAL A 137 -11.02 3.11 -7.42
N GLN A 138 -10.46 4.31 -7.35
CA GLN A 138 -9.18 4.59 -6.71
C GLN A 138 -9.47 5.07 -5.29
N PHE A 139 -8.72 4.57 -4.32
CA PHE A 139 -8.75 5.02 -2.94
C PHE A 139 -7.37 5.59 -2.62
N TRP A 140 -7.29 6.87 -2.31
CA TRP A 140 -6.06 7.61 -2.04
C TRP A 140 -5.94 7.90 -0.54
N MET A 141 -4.78 7.59 0.03
CA MET A 141 -4.49 7.74 1.46
C MET A 141 -3.30 8.66 1.63
N TYR A 142 -3.48 9.75 2.36
CA TYR A 142 -2.42 10.71 2.65
C TYR A 142 -1.87 10.54 4.06
N SER A 143 -0.57 10.35 4.20
CA SER A 143 0.14 10.44 5.47
C SER A 143 1.00 11.72 5.52
N ALA A 144 1.16 12.30 6.70
CA ALA A 144 1.92 13.55 6.86
C ALA A 144 3.43 13.37 6.60
N PHE A 145 3.94 12.15 6.79
CA PHE A 145 5.36 11.84 6.71
C PHE A 145 5.55 10.36 6.37
N ASP A 146 6.56 10.03 5.56
CA ASP A 146 7.11 8.69 5.36
C ASP A 146 8.45 8.63 6.11
N GLN A 147 8.62 7.68 7.03
CA GLN A 147 9.81 7.44 7.84
C GLN A 147 10.67 6.25 7.36
N PHE A 148 10.55 5.84 6.10
CA PHE A 148 11.34 4.74 5.57
C PHE A 148 12.83 5.05 5.63
N THR A 149 13.60 4.16 6.26
CA THR A 149 15.04 4.33 6.51
C THR A 149 15.83 4.88 5.33
N ALA A 150 15.58 4.38 4.12
CA ALA A 150 16.36 4.75 2.94
C ALA A 150 15.83 6.00 2.21
N ASN A 151 14.64 6.47 2.54
CA ASN A 151 13.94 7.51 1.78
C ASN A 151 12.83 8.19 2.60
N PHE A 152 13.09 8.62 3.83
CA PHE A 152 12.07 9.37 4.56
C PHE A 152 11.78 10.68 3.81
N HIS A 153 10.52 11.10 3.79
CA HIS A 153 10.12 12.36 3.16
C HIS A 153 8.84 12.94 3.76
N TRP A 154 8.68 14.25 3.57
CA TRP A 154 7.43 14.94 3.82
C TRP A 154 6.34 14.42 2.91
N HIS A 155 5.15 14.27 3.48
CA HIS A 155 3.97 13.77 2.78
C HIS A 155 4.15 12.35 2.26
N ASP A 156 3.05 11.64 2.18
CA ASP A 156 3.02 10.40 1.42
C ASP A 156 1.61 10.15 0.89
N TRP A 157 1.53 9.59 -0.31
CA TRP A 157 0.27 9.29 -0.97
C TRP A 157 0.29 7.87 -1.50
N GLU A 158 -0.44 7.00 -0.82
CA GLU A 158 -0.68 5.63 -1.25
C GLU A 158 -2.03 5.53 -1.95
N VAL A 159 -2.16 4.53 -2.82
CA VAL A 159 -3.38 4.29 -3.60
C VAL A 159 -3.70 2.81 -3.74
N LEU A 160 -4.96 2.48 -3.48
CA LEU A 160 -5.57 1.20 -3.86
C LEU A 160 -6.48 1.40 -5.07
N HIS A 161 -6.36 0.54 -6.07
CA HIS A 161 -7.26 0.48 -7.21
C HIS A 161 -8.15 -0.76 -7.08
N ALA A 162 -9.46 -0.58 -7.09
CA ALA A 162 -10.45 -1.63 -7.24
C ALA A 162 -11.03 -1.61 -8.66
N PHE A 163 -10.60 -2.54 -9.50
CA PHE A 163 -11.13 -2.73 -10.83
C PHE A 163 -12.42 -3.57 -10.74
N VAL A 164 -13.48 -3.11 -11.39
CA VAL A 164 -14.82 -3.70 -11.31
C VAL A 164 -15.39 -3.82 -12.72
N ASP A 165 -16.00 -4.96 -13.04
CA ASP A 165 -16.83 -5.08 -14.23
C ASP A 165 -18.18 -4.41 -13.95
N LEU A 166 -18.46 -3.30 -14.64
CA LEU A 166 -19.66 -2.49 -14.41
C LEU A 166 -20.94 -3.12 -14.98
N GLU A 167 -20.85 -4.21 -15.74
CA GLU A 167 -22.04 -4.97 -16.17
C GLU A 167 -22.51 -5.98 -15.12
N THR A 168 -21.57 -6.55 -14.35
CA THR A 168 -21.81 -7.62 -13.38
C THR A 168 -21.67 -7.17 -11.93
N ASP A 169 -21.04 -6.01 -11.71
CA ASP A 169 -20.62 -5.48 -10.41
C ASP A 169 -19.60 -6.39 -9.69
N GLU A 170 -18.92 -7.28 -10.42
CA GLU A 170 -17.93 -8.18 -9.85
C GLU A 170 -16.53 -7.54 -9.88
N PRO A 171 -15.79 -7.56 -8.76
CA PRO A 171 -14.42 -7.07 -8.73
C PRO A 171 -13.52 -7.99 -9.57
N GLN A 172 -12.67 -7.40 -10.40
CA GLN A 172 -11.79 -8.11 -11.35
C GLN A 172 -10.34 -8.12 -10.87
N LEU A 173 -9.91 -7.05 -10.19
CA LEU A 173 -8.52 -6.87 -9.77
C LEU A 173 -8.43 -5.84 -8.64
N TYR A 174 -7.62 -6.15 -7.63
CA TYR A 174 -7.15 -5.18 -6.63
C TYR A 174 -5.67 -4.89 -6.85
N VAL A 175 -5.29 -3.61 -6.84
CA VAL A 175 -3.89 -3.17 -6.98
C VAL A 175 -3.55 -2.12 -5.92
N ALA A 176 -2.63 -2.43 -5.02
CA ALA A 176 -2.14 -1.46 -4.02
C ALA A 176 -0.75 -0.91 -4.40
N SER A 177 -0.46 0.35 -4.10
CA SER A 177 0.85 0.97 -4.33
C SER A 177 1.96 0.36 -3.49
N SER A 178 3.20 0.32 -4.00
CA SER A 178 4.35 -0.30 -3.31
C SER A 178 5.71 0.26 -3.74
N HIS A 179 5.86 1.58 -3.79
CA HIS A 179 7.14 2.29 -4.06
C HIS A 179 7.90 1.96 -5.37
N SER A 180 7.53 0.92 -6.10
CA SER A 180 8.27 0.34 -7.20
C SER A 180 7.33 -0.27 -8.22
N ARG A 181 7.35 0.29 -9.44
CA ARG A 181 6.65 -0.29 -10.59
C ARG A 181 7.34 -1.56 -11.14
N ARG A 182 8.44 -1.99 -10.51
CA ARG A 182 9.31 -3.08 -11.00
C ARG A 182 9.22 -4.34 -10.15
N VAL A 183 8.72 -4.25 -8.93
CA VAL A 183 8.48 -5.41 -8.08
C VAL A 183 6.97 -5.62 -8.02
N PRO A 184 6.42 -6.53 -8.84
CA PRO A 184 5.01 -6.83 -8.79
C PRO A 184 4.74 -7.59 -7.49
N ASN A 185 4.25 -6.91 -6.47
CA ASN A 185 3.99 -7.48 -5.15
C ASN A 185 2.60 -7.17 -4.60
N ASN A 186 1.73 -6.45 -5.31
CA ASN A 186 0.48 -5.93 -4.75
C ASN A 186 -0.72 -6.01 -5.71
N GLU A 187 -0.85 -7.12 -6.45
CA GLU A 187 -2.00 -7.32 -7.34
C GLU A 187 -2.70 -8.64 -6.96
N PHE A 188 -4.02 -8.59 -6.82
CA PHE A 188 -4.86 -9.77 -6.64
C PHE A 188 -5.95 -9.82 -7.72
N LEU A 189 -6.02 -10.94 -8.43
CA LEU A 189 -6.90 -11.13 -9.59
C LEU A 189 -8.13 -11.93 -9.17
N ASP A 190 -9.28 -11.59 -9.75
CA ASP A 190 -10.55 -12.27 -9.56
C ASP A 190 -10.93 -12.48 -8.06
N PRO A 191 -10.91 -11.43 -7.21
CA PRO A 191 -11.36 -11.54 -5.83
C PRO A 191 -12.80 -11.99 -5.75
N GLU A 192 -13.13 -12.75 -4.69
CA GLU A 192 -14.51 -13.16 -4.46
C GLU A 192 -15.39 -11.90 -4.28
N PRO A 193 -16.63 -11.88 -4.82
CA PRO A 193 -17.44 -10.65 -4.86
C PRO A 193 -17.76 -9.99 -3.52
N ASP A 194 -17.69 -10.77 -2.42
CA ASP A 194 -17.96 -10.34 -1.05
C ASP A 194 -16.69 -9.97 -0.27
N ILE A 195 -15.48 -10.19 -0.83
CA ILE A 195 -14.23 -9.82 -0.18
C ILE A 195 -14.00 -8.32 -0.32
N VAL A 196 -13.92 -7.63 0.81
CA VAL A 196 -13.47 -6.24 0.89
C VAL A 196 -11.95 -6.19 0.71
N PRO A 197 -11.40 -5.23 -0.05
CA PRO A 197 -9.96 -5.04 -0.10
C PRO A 197 -9.39 -4.77 1.30
N ARG A 198 -8.35 -5.51 1.68
CA ARG A 198 -7.60 -5.23 2.90
C ARG A 198 -6.16 -4.94 2.54
N VAL A 199 -5.62 -3.90 3.17
CA VAL A 199 -4.29 -3.38 2.93
C VAL A 199 -3.51 -3.45 4.23
N LEU A 200 -2.26 -3.92 4.17
CA LEU A 200 -1.29 -3.88 5.25
C LEU A 200 -0.18 -2.90 4.82
N PRO A 201 -0.22 -1.63 5.28
CA PRO A 201 0.85 -0.68 5.05
C PRO A 201 2.11 -1.05 5.84
N GLU A 202 3.27 -1.02 5.17
CA GLU A 202 4.55 -1.30 5.82
C GLU A 202 5.03 -0.15 6.70
N LEU A 203 5.63 -0.47 7.86
CA LEU A 203 5.99 0.53 8.89
C LEU A 203 6.67 1.75 8.30
N GLY A 204 6.11 2.92 8.55
CA GLY A 204 6.68 4.21 8.19
C GLY A 204 6.91 4.42 6.69
N SER A 205 6.86 3.39 5.85
CA SER A 205 7.00 3.51 4.40
C SER A 205 5.67 3.53 3.70
N HIS A 206 4.61 3.04 4.35
CA HIS A 206 3.26 2.83 3.80
C HIS A 206 3.16 2.01 2.51
N SER A 207 4.28 1.51 1.97
CA SER A 207 4.31 0.55 0.89
C SER A 207 3.31 -0.54 1.24
N SER A 208 2.23 -0.58 0.48
CA SER A 208 1.10 -1.41 0.84
C SER A 208 1.43 -2.87 0.56
N THR A 209 0.68 -3.77 1.16
CA THR A 209 0.50 -5.14 0.69
C THR A 209 -0.98 -5.47 0.75
N LEU A 210 -1.46 -6.35 -0.12
CA LEU A 210 -2.84 -6.85 -0.04
C LEU A 210 -2.90 -8.01 0.95
N SER A 211 -3.99 -8.13 1.71
CA SER A 211 -4.29 -9.31 2.52
C SER A 211 -5.70 -9.77 2.23
N VAL A 212 -5.88 -10.62 1.24
CA VAL A 212 -7.20 -10.98 0.68
C VAL A 212 -7.49 -12.48 0.82
N ASN A 213 -6.59 -13.26 1.43
CA ASN A 213 -6.80 -14.63 1.85
C ASN A 213 -7.65 -14.72 3.15
N ASP A 214 -7.79 -15.90 3.78
CA ASP A 214 -8.65 -16.03 4.97
C ASP A 214 -8.11 -15.36 6.26
N VAL A 215 -6.87 -14.86 6.27
CA VAL A 215 -6.22 -14.24 7.44
C VAL A 215 -6.12 -12.73 7.23
N ALA A 216 -7.03 -12.00 7.85
CA ALA A 216 -7.31 -10.60 7.50
C ALA A 216 -6.16 -9.61 7.72
N ASP A 217 -5.35 -9.89 8.73
CA ASP A 217 -4.27 -9.05 9.20
C ASP A 217 -2.92 -9.74 9.00
N HIS A 218 -2.78 -10.60 8.00
CA HIS A 218 -1.46 -11.14 7.65
C HIS A 218 -1.25 -11.17 6.15
N PHE A 219 0.00 -11.00 5.76
CA PHE A 219 0.46 -11.12 4.39
C PHE A 219 1.09 -12.50 4.16
N GLN A 220 0.64 -13.16 3.10
CA GLN A 220 1.17 -14.43 2.65
C GLN A 220 1.49 -14.37 1.15
N ARG A 221 2.79 -14.26 0.83
CA ARG A 221 3.28 -14.20 -0.55
C ARG A 221 3.06 -15.48 -1.35
N VAL A 222 3.10 -16.64 -0.68
CA VAL A 222 3.05 -17.97 -1.31
C VAL A 222 1.93 -18.80 -0.71
N SER A 223 1.24 -19.60 -1.51
CA SER A 223 0.18 -20.47 -0.99
C SER A 223 0.76 -21.54 -0.06
N THR A 224 0.62 -21.32 1.25
CA THR A 224 1.03 -22.25 2.31
C THR A 224 -0.14 -22.55 3.23
N ASP A 225 -0.08 -23.68 3.93
CA ASP A 225 -1.05 -24.09 4.95
C ASP A 225 -2.52 -24.15 4.49
N GLY A 226 -2.75 -24.33 3.18
CA GLY A 226 -4.08 -24.41 2.58
C GLY A 226 -4.72 -23.05 2.27
N LEU A 227 -4.01 -21.94 2.53
CA LEU A 227 -4.44 -20.58 2.21
C LEU A 227 -3.98 -20.17 0.81
N LEU A 228 -4.79 -19.33 0.15
CA LEU A 228 -4.38 -18.66 -1.08
C LEU A 228 -3.25 -17.68 -0.80
N ALA A 229 -2.43 -17.39 -1.82
CA ALA A 229 -1.49 -16.28 -1.74
C ALA A 229 -2.24 -14.96 -1.87
N ASP A 230 -1.83 -13.92 -1.15
CA ASP A 230 -2.47 -12.60 -1.23
C ASP A 230 -2.10 -11.82 -2.49
N ILE A 231 -1.19 -12.37 -3.29
CA ILE A 231 -0.75 -11.78 -4.56
C ILE A 231 -0.79 -12.82 -5.65
N THR A 232 -1.24 -12.42 -6.85
CA THR A 232 -1.44 -13.32 -7.99
C THR A 232 -0.62 -12.92 -9.21
N ASN A 233 0.10 -11.79 -9.18
CA ASN A 233 0.88 -11.28 -10.32
C ASN A 233 2.20 -12.01 -10.58
N THR A 234 2.66 -12.87 -9.66
CA THR A 234 3.75 -13.82 -9.91
C THR A 234 3.26 -15.22 -9.55
N ALA A 235 3.39 -16.17 -10.48
CA ALA A 235 3.21 -17.59 -10.20
C ALA A 235 4.40 -18.06 -9.36
N ILE A 236 4.43 -17.70 -8.08
CA ILE A 236 5.41 -18.22 -7.13
C ILE A 236 4.85 -19.58 -6.71
N GLU A 237 5.20 -20.63 -7.45
CA GLU A 237 4.69 -21.99 -7.21
C GLU A 237 5.46 -22.68 -6.08
N GLY A 238 6.57 -22.09 -5.61
CA GLY A 238 7.30 -22.54 -4.44
C GLY A 238 8.44 -21.61 -3.97
N ILE A 239 9.11 -22.00 -2.88
CA ILE A 239 10.23 -21.25 -2.26
C ILE A 239 11.41 -21.05 -3.24
N GLU A 240 11.57 -21.94 -4.21
CA GLU A 240 12.64 -21.88 -5.22
C GLU A 240 12.50 -20.66 -6.15
N ASP A 241 11.28 -20.15 -6.38
CA ASP A 241 11.04 -18.96 -7.19
C ASP A 241 11.35 -17.65 -6.43
N LEU A 242 11.42 -17.69 -5.09
CA LEU A 242 11.66 -16.51 -4.25
C LEU A 242 13.10 -15.98 -4.35
N THR A 243 14.07 -16.80 -4.80
CA THR A 243 15.47 -16.35 -4.90
C THR A 243 15.71 -15.36 -6.04
N ASP A 244 14.83 -15.36 -7.05
CA ASP A 244 14.92 -14.49 -8.22
C ASP A 244 13.95 -13.29 -8.16
N VAL A 245 13.05 -13.25 -7.17
CA VAL A 245 12.16 -12.12 -6.92
C VAL A 245 12.94 -11.08 -6.11
N PRO A 246 13.12 -9.84 -6.62
CA PRO A 246 13.69 -8.77 -5.83
C PRO A 246 12.83 -8.60 -4.58
N LEU A 247 13.45 -8.61 -3.39
CA LEU A 247 12.76 -8.20 -2.17
C LEU A 247 12.06 -6.87 -2.47
N ALA A 248 10.75 -6.84 -2.25
CA ALA A 248 9.99 -5.62 -2.38
C ALA A 248 10.66 -4.51 -1.57
N TYR A 249 10.59 -3.29 -2.10
CA TYR A 249 10.91 -2.12 -1.32
C TYR A 249 9.82 -2.04 -0.24
N GLY A 250 10.18 -2.30 1.02
CA GLY A 250 9.23 -2.64 2.07
C GLY A 250 9.20 -4.16 2.24
N LEU A 251 9.80 -4.64 3.33
CA LEU A 251 9.78 -6.06 3.68
C LEU A 251 8.46 -6.32 4.39
N PRO A 252 7.51 -7.07 3.80
CA PRO A 252 6.23 -7.25 4.43
C PRO A 252 6.41 -7.79 5.84
N ARG A 253 5.65 -7.25 6.81
CA ARG A 253 5.70 -7.63 8.23
C ARG A 253 5.90 -9.14 8.46
N ASP A 254 5.20 -9.96 7.68
CA ASP A 254 5.14 -11.41 7.83
C ASP A 254 6.27 -12.19 7.12
N GLU A 255 7.19 -11.52 6.44
CA GLU A 255 8.36 -12.15 5.80
C GLU A 255 9.57 -12.28 6.73
N GLY A 256 9.43 -11.88 7.99
CA GLY A 256 10.34 -12.21 9.08
C GLY A 256 11.67 -11.44 9.09
N ALA A 257 11.85 -10.48 8.18
CA ALA A 257 13.03 -9.63 8.18
C ALA A 257 12.93 -8.55 9.27
N ARG A 258 13.99 -8.39 10.07
CA ARG A 258 14.07 -7.40 11.14
C ARG A 258 15.15 -6.38 10.80
N LEU A 259 14.76 -5.29 10.15
CA LEU A 259 15.65 -4.17 9.87
C LEU A 259 15.29 -3.00 10.79
N PRO A 260 16.29 -2.35 11.42
CA PRO A 260 16.02 -1.15 12.21
C PRO A 260 15.71 0.04 11.30
N PHE A 261 14.97 0.99 11.85
CA PHE A 261 14.69 2.29 11.27
C PHE A 261 15.82 3.28 11.59
N VAL A 262 16.17 4.17 10.67
CA VAL A 262 17.09 5.29 11.00
C VAL A 262 16.26 6.48 11.46
N VAL A 263 16.67 7.11 12.57
CA VAL A 263 16.07 8.38 13.01
C VAL A 263 16.23 9.42 11.88
N PRO A 264 15.13 10.04 11.38
CA PRO A 264 15.23 11.06 10.34
C PRO A 264 16.05 12.25 10.80
N GLU A 265 16.97 12.71 9.94
CA GLU A 265 17.83 13.86 10.19
C GLU A 265 17.61 14.94 9.13
N PHE A 266 17.41 16.19 9.56
CA PHE A 266 17.34 17.36 8.68
C PHE A 266 18.52 18.28 8.99
N GLU A 267 19.29 18.65 7.96
CA GLU A 267 20.53 19.44 8.09
C GLU A 267 21.58 18.86 9.07
N GLY A 268 21.53 17.54 9.31
CA GLY A 268 22.48 16.81 10.14
C GLY A 268 22.11 16.70 11.62
N GLU A 269 20.91 17.15 12.00
CA GLU A 269 20.35 17.00 13.34
C GLU A 269 19.03 16.21 13.27
N PRO A 270 18.64 15.47 14.33
CA PRO A 270 17.37 14.77 14.38
C PRO A 270 16.20 15.70 14.06
N ILE A 271 15.24 15.24 13.25
CA ILE A 271 14.13 16.06 12.77
C ILE A 271 13.32 16.67 13.92
N TYR A 272 13.11 15.93 15.01
CA TYR A 272 12.35 16.37 16.19
C TYR A 272 13.07 17.45 17.02
N ASP A 273 14.35 17.73 16.77
CA ASP A 273 15.08 18.84 17.42
C ASP A 273 14.91 20.17 16.66
N HIS A 274 14.18 20.19 15.55
CA HIS A 274 14.03 21.35 14.70
C HIS A 274 12.98 22.37 15.23
N ASP A 275 13.35 23.65 15.34
CA ASP A 275 12.51 24.73 15.91
C ASP A 275 11.10 24.90 15.28
N ARG A 276 10.92 24.41 14.04
CA ARG A 276 9.61 24.44 13.34
C ARG A 276 8.67 23.28 13.71
N LEU A 277 9.12 22.33 14.53
CA LEU A 277 8.36 21.14 14.93
C LEU A 277 8.15 21.07 16.45
N PRO A 278 7.61 22.12 17.11
CA PRO A 278 7.46 22.14 18.56
C PRO A 278 6.53 21.06 19.14
N ALA A 279 5.65 20.48 18.32
CA ALA A 279 4.75 19.39 18.72
C ALA A 279 5.30 18.00 18.39
N VAL A 280 6.54 17.91 17.88
CA VAL A 280 7.19 16.64 17.54
C VAL A 280 8.33 16.41 18.51
N ASP A 281 8.31 15.27 19.17
CA ASP A 281 9.40 14.78 20.00
C ASP A 281 9.91 13.42 19.50
N GLN A 282 10.83 12.80 20.25
CA GLN A 282 11.34 11.48 19.89
C GLN A 282 10.23 10.40 19.87
N ALA A 283 9.24 10.50 20.75
CA ALA A 283 8.15 9.53 20.85
C ALA A 283 7.08 9.70 19.77
N SER A 284 7.16 10.80 19.02
CA SER A 284 6.30 11.08 17.85
C SER A 284 6.71 10.28 16.61
N LEU A 285 7.90 9.69 16.61
CA LEU A 285 8.44 8.88 15.51
C LEU A 285 8.27 7.38 15.76
N VAL A 286 8.65 6.54 14.79
CA VAL A 286 8.78 5.08 14.99
C VAL A 286 9.56 4.79 16.28
N ASP A 287 9.02 3.84 17.06
CA ASP A 287 9.47 3.48 18.40
C ASP A 287 10.99 3.30 18.52
N ASP A 288 11.56 3.75 19.64
CA ASP A 288 13.02 3.74 19.85
C ASP A 288 13.62 2.34 19.90
N ALA A 289 12.82 1.32 20.25
CA ALA A 289 13.22 -0.09 20.20
C ALA A 289 13.43 -0.59 18.76
N LEU A 290 12.86 0.10 17.76
CA LEU A 290 13.00 -0.19 16.35
C LEU A 290 13.97 0.76 15.63
N THR A 291 14.48 1.81 16.28
CA THR A 291 15.34 2.81 15.62
C THR A 291 16.82 2.72 16.00
N ILE A 292 17.67 3.23 15.11
CA ILE A 292 19.09 3.50 15.31
C ILE A 292 19.38 4.96 14.94
N ARG A 293 20.42 5.55 15.52
CA ARG A 293 20.69 6.98 15.33
C ARG A 293 21.21 7.33 13.95
N SER A 294 22.03 6.46 13.36
CA SER A 294 22.62 6.72 12.05
C SER A 294 22.93 5.44 11.29
N PHE A 295 23.07 5.56 9.97
CA PHE A 295 23.52 4.44 9.12
C PHE A 295 24.86 3.82 9.56
N ALA A 296 25.71 4.55 10.29
CA ALA A 296 26.95 4.00 10.81
C ALA A 296 26.70 2.85 11.80
N GLU A 297 25.58 2.88 12.52
CA GLU A 297 25.18 1.88 13.52
C GLU A 297 24.63 0.60 12.88
N VAL A 298 24.19 0.65 11.61
CA VAL A 298 23.77 -0.54 10.82
C VAL A 298 24.87 -1.59 10.74
N ARG A 299 26.14 -1.21 10.91
CA ARG A 299 27.26 -2.17 10.94
C ARG A 299 27.22 -3.11 12.13
N SER A 300 26.44 -2.80 13.16
CA SER A 300 26.20 -3.62 14.34
C SER A 300 24.75 -3.39 14.79
N PRO A 301 23.79 -3.86 13.97
CA PRO A 301 22.39 -3.55 14.20
C PRO A 301 21.91 -4.22 15.50
N PRO A 302 20.89 -3.66 16.19
CA PRO A 302 20.30 -4.30 17.34
C PRO A 302 19.84 -5.72 17.00
N THR A 303 20.12 -6.67 17.88
CA THR A 303 19.77 -8.09 17.66
C THR A 303 18.42 -8.48 18.27
N ASP A 304 17.89 -7.61 19.10
CA ASP A 304 16.70 -7.77 19.93
C ASP A 304 15.52 -6.90 19.45
N LEU A 305 15.51 -6.54 18.16
CA LEU A 305 14.39 -5.85 17.54
C LEU A 305 13.08 -6.63 17.76
N PRO A 306 12.02 -5.96 18.26
CA PRO A 306 10.69 -6.52 18.36
C PRO A 306 10.22 -7.17 17.06
N LEU A 307 9.31 -8.13 17.18
CA LEU A 307 8.55 -8.58 16.03
C LEU A 307 7.52 -7.51 15.66
N ARG A 308 7.20 -7.51 14.37
CA ARG A 308 6.16 -6.68 13.77
C ARG A 308 4.80 -7.33 14.10
N GLU A 309 3.83 -6.57 14.58
CA GLU A 309 2.53 -7.06 15.09
C GLU A 309 1.39 -6.11 14.69
N THR A 310 0.15 -6.62 14.56
CA THR A 310 -1.03 -5.80 14.24
C THR A 310 -1.35 -4.84 15.37
N GLY A 311 -1.48 -3.56 15.03
CA GLY A 311 -1.96 -2.50 15.91
C GLY A 311 -3.37 -2.06 15.51
N ILE A 312 -3.50 -0.75 15.31
CA ILE A 312 -4.78 -0.10 14.98
C ILE A 312 -5.25 -0.52 13.58
N THR A 313 -6.57 -0.73 13.45
CA THR A 313 -7.21 -1.01 12.16
C THR A 313 -8.09 0.17 11.74
N PHE A 314 -8.05 0.56 10.47
CA PHE A 314 -8.89 1.61 9.92
C PHE A 314 -9.97 1.02 9.02
N GLU A 315 -11.21 1.42 9.23
CA GLU A 315 -12.35 0.99 8.41
C GLU A 315 -13.33 2.11 8.12
N HIS A 316 -14.05 1.98 6.99
CA HIS A 316 -15.08 2.93 6.62
C HIS A 316 -16.17 2.98 7.71
N VAL A 317 -16.58 4.19 8.07
CA VAL A 317 -17.54 4.46 9.14
C VAL A 317 -18.80 3.58 9.09
N ASP A 318 -19.38 3.37 7.90
CA ASP A 318 -20.58 2.54 7.77
C ASP A 318 -20.34 1.10 8.21
N ARG A 319 -19.16 0.51 8.01
CA ARG A 319 -18.87 -0.87 8.45
C ARG A 319 -18.71 -0.96 9.96
N VAL A 320 -18.05 0.04 10.54
CA VAL A 320 -17.87 0.14 11.99
C VAL A 320 -19.23 0.30 12.68
N GLU A 321 -20.08 1.20 12.18
CA GLU A 321 -21.41 1.46 12.77
C GLU A 321 -22.38 0.28 12.62
N ASN A 322 -22.31 -0.45 11.51
CA ASN A 322 -23.14 -1.64 11.28
C ASN A 322 -22.62 -2.90 12.02
N GLY A 323 -21.40 -2.86 12.55
CA GLY A 323 -20.76 -4.00 13.22
C GLY A 323 -20.27 -5.08 12.27
N ASP A 324 -20.08 -4.74 10.99
CA ASP A 324 -19.58 -5.64 9.94
C ASP A 324 -18.05 -5.54 9.78
N GLY A 325 -17.41 -4.64 10.53
CA GLY A 325 -15.96 -4.42 10.49
C GLY A 325 -15.13 -5.40 11.31
N ALA A 326 -13.80 -5.26 11.23
CA ALA A 326 -12.84 -5.98 12.06
C ALA A 326 -13.20 -5.83 13.54
N ALA A 327 -13.44 -6.97 14.19
CA ALA A 327 -13.87 -7.03 15.58
C ALA A 327 -12.70 -6.66 16.50
N GLY A 328 -12.68 -5.45 17.05
CA GLY A 328 -11.69 -5.01 18.03
C GLY A 328 -11.99 -3.63 18.60
N ASP A 329 -11.53 -3.38 19.84
CA ASP A 329 -11.62 -2.07 20.48
C ASP A 329 -10.65 -1.04 19.82
N ASP A 330 -9.73 -1.51 18.98
CA ASP A 330 -8.69 -0.71 18.30
C ASP A 330 -9.06 -0.33 16.85
N THR A 331 -10.34 -0.39 16.48
CA THR A 331 -10.82 0.00 15.15
C THR A 331 -11.16 1.50 15.10
N VAL A 332 -10.49 2.22 14.21
CA VAL A 332 -10.71 3.64 13.91
C VAL A 332 -11.58 3.77 12.67
N ALA A 333 -12.69 4.48 12.79
CA ALA A 333 -13.55 4.81 11.65
C ALA A 333 -12.92 5.94 10.81
N TYR A 334 -12.96 5.80 9.48
CA TYR A 334 -12.61 6.86 8.54
C TYR A 334 -13.78 7.26 7.64
N ASP A 335 -13.72 8.51 7.17
CA ASP A 335 -14.63 9.06 6.18
C ASP A 335 -14.11 8.88 4.75
N LEU A 336 -15.02 8.67 3.80
CA LEU A 336 -14.74 8.74 2.37
C LEU A 336 -14.97 10.17 1.86
N VAL A 337 -14.00 10.69 1.11
CA VAL A 337 -14.05 12.03 0.50
C VAL A 337 -13.78 11.94 -0.99
N ASP A 338 -14.63 12.55 -1.80
CA ASP A 338 -14.43 12.72 -3.25
C ASP A 338 -13.44 13.86 -3.54
#